data_AF-A0A960R499-F1
#
_entry.id   AF-A0A960R499-F1
#
_cell.length_a   1.000
_cell.length_b   1.000
_cell.length_c   1.000
_cell.angle_alpha   90.00
_cell.angle_beta   90.00
_cell.angle_gamma   90.00
#
_symmetry.space_group_name_H-M   'P 1'
#
loop_
_entity.id
_entity.type
_entity.pdbx_description
1 polymer ?
#
loop_
_entity_poly.entity_id
_entity_poly.type
_entity_poly.pdbx_seq_one_letter_code
_entity_poly.pdbx_strand_id
1 'polypeptide(L)'
;METDPLFITRRRFFSKLSAGLGGMALGSLLADRTAASMPAGIPGFAPRAKRVIYLFMSGGQSQQDLFDEKPLLRQRNGEALPDSVRGGQRLTGMSGNQSVLPLAGSHFDFADCGKNGTRISTLLPHTGSVIDELCLIRSMFTEAIN
;
A
#
# COMPACT_ATOMS: atom_id res chain seq x y z
N MET A 1 29.28 -16.17 -68.26
CA MET A 1 28.88 -14.77 -68.07
C MET A 1 29.05 -14.47 -66.59
N GLU A 2 30.24 -13.97 -66.24
CA GLU A 2 30.74 -13.77 -64.88
C GLU A 2 30.02 -12.59 -64.23
N THR A 3 29.34 -12.80 -63.10
CA THR A 3 28.78 -11.68 -62.31
C THR A 3 29.90 -11.04 -61.51
N ASP A 4 30.35 -9.86 -61.94
CA ASP A 4 31.39 -9.06 -61.29
C ASP A 4 31.08 -8.84 -59.79
N PRO A 5 31.95 -9.28 -58.86
CA PRO A 5 31.76 -9.13 -57.42
C PRO A 5 31.81 -7.66 -56.94
N LEU A 6 32.19 -6.71 -57.81
CA LEU A 6 32.37 -5.29 -57.47
C LEU A 6 31.11 -4.41 -57.68
N PHE A 7 29.99 -4.94 -58.18
CA PHE A 7 28.76 -4.15 -58.41
C PHE A 7 27.92 -3.88 -57.15
N ILE A 8 28.56 -3.45 -56.06
CA ILE A 8 27.87 -2.74 -54.97
C ILE A 8 27.62 -1.30 -55.44
N THR A 9 26.47 -1.06 -56.05
CA THR A 9 26.07 0.32 -56.37
C THR A 9 25.83 1.08 -55.07
N ARG A 10 26.21 2.36 -55.03
CA ARG A 10 25.94 3.27 -53.89
C ARG A 10 24.51 3.15 -53.37
N ARG A 11 23.53 3.09 -54.28
CA ARG A 11 22.11 2.87 -53.95
C ARG A 11 21.91 1.57 -53.17
N ARG A 12 22.44 0.44 -53.65
CA ARG A 12 22.29 -0.87 -53.00
C ARG A 12 23.02 -0.94 -51.64
N PHE A 13 24.15 -0.24 -51.51
CA PHE A 13 24.85 -0.09 -50.24
C PHE A 13 24.01 0.67 -49.21
N PHE A 14 23.56 1.88 -49.56
CA PHE A 14 22.76 2.71 -48.65
C PHE A 14 21.39 2.08 -48.33
N SER A 15 20.73 1.42 -49.28
CA SER A 15 19.47 0.71 -49.03
C SER A 15 19.61 -0.48 -48.08
N LYS A 16 20.75 -1.20 -48.10
CA LYS A 16 20.99 -2.29 -47.15
C LYS A 16 21.40 -1.76 -45.76
N LEU A 17 22.21 -0.70 -45.72
CA LEU A 17 22.66 -0.10 -44.47
C LEU A 17 21.50 0.54 -43.69
N SER A 18 20.57 1.22 -44.38
CA SER A 18 19.41 1.85 -43.73
C SER A 18 18.48 0.83 -43.07
N ALA A 19 18.30 -0.35 -43.68
CA ALA A 19 17.53 -1.44 -43.09
C ALA A 19 18.20 -2.00 -41.81
N GLY A 20 19.53 -2.13 -41.80
CA GLY A 20 20.28 -2.56 -40.62
C GLY A 20 20.24 -1.56 -39.47
N LEU A 21 20.45 -0.26 -39.77
CA LEU A 21 20.34 0.82 -38.78
C LEU A 21 18.91 0.94 -38.22
N GLY A 22 17.90 0.84 -39.09
CA GLY A 22 16.49 0.82 -38.69
C GLY A 22 16.15 -0.38 -37.81
N GLY A 23 16.70 -1.56 -38.12
CA GLY A 23 16.56 -2.76 -37.28
C GLY A 23 17.17 -2.60 -35.89
N MET A 24 18.35 -2.00 -35.78
CA MET A 24 18.97 -1.70 -34.48
C MET A 24 18.19 -0.66 -33.69
N ALA A 25 17.70 0.41 -34.33
CA ALA A 25 16.87 1.42 -33.69
C ALA A 25 15.54 0.83 -33.19
N LEU A 26 14.88 0.01 -34.01
CA LEU A 26 13.66 -0.71 -33.62
C LEU A 26 13.93 -1.71 -32.50
N GLY A 27 15.06 -2.43 -32.54
CA GLY A 27 15.51 -3.31 -31.48
C GLY A 27 15.72 -2.59 -30.15
N SER A 28 16.31 -1.39 -30.17
CA SER A 28 16.47 -0.55 -28.98
C SER A 28 15.12 -0.09 -28.42
N LEU A 29 14.20 0.37 -29.28
CA LEU A 29 12.87 0.82 -28.86
C LEU A 29 12.00 -0.34 -28.33
N LEU A 30 12.15 -1.54 -28.90
CA LEU A 30 11.47 -2.74 -28.42
C LEU A 30 12.10 -3.27 -27.12
N ALA A 31 13.43 -3.19 -26.95
CA ALA A 31 14.12 -3.58 -25.73
C ALA A 31 13.70 -2.72 -24.53
N ASP A 32 13.53 -1.41 -24.71
CA ASP A 32 13.00 -0.52 -23.66
C ASP A 32 11.54 -0.86 -23.30
N ARG A 33 10.76 -1.38 -24.26
CA ARG A 33 9.37 -1.79 -24.02
C ARG A 33 9.24 -3.19 -23.42
N THR A 34 10.16 -4.11 -23.71
CA THR A 34 10.17 -5.44 -23.09
C THR A 34 10.75 -5.41 -21.68
N ALA A 35 11.66 -4.48 -21.37
CA ALA A 35 12.08 -4.19 -20.00
C ALA A 35 10.98 -3.57 -19.13
N ALA A 36 9.89 -3.09 -19.73
CA ALA A 36 8.75 -2.48 -19.04
C ALA A 36 7.70 -3.50 -18.56
N SER A 37 7.94 -4.81 -18.65
CA SER A 37 7.15 -5.80 -17.89
C SER A 37 7.78 -6.07 -16.51
N MET A 38 8.06 -5.00 -15.76
CA MET A 38 8.17 -5.18 -14.31
C MET A 38 6.79 -5.63 -13.83
N PRO A 39 6.67 -6.66 -12.97
CA PRO A 39 5.39 -7.05 -12.40
C PRO A 39 4.70 -5.80 -11.88
N ALA A 40 3.43 -5.62 -12.24
CA ALA A 40 2.64 -4.50 -11.73
C ALA A 40 2.76 -4.49 -10.19
N GLY A 41 3.46 -3.48 -9.65
CA GLY A 41 3.71 -3.36 -8.21
C GLY A 41 5.16 -3.24 -7.78
N ILE A 42 6.17 -3.46 -8.64
CA ILE A 42 7.57 -3.15 -8.28
C ILE A 42 7.88 -1.71 -8.72
N PRO A 43 8.17 -0.78 -7.79
CA PRO A 43 8.50 0.59 -8.15
C PRO A 43 9.76 0.64 -9.04
N GLY A 44 9.74 1.48 -10.08
CA GLY A 44 10.86 1.65 -11.01
C GLY A 44 12.10 2.36 -10.44
N PHE A 45 12.27 2.38 -9.11
CA PHE A 45 13.43 2.95 -8.43
C PHE A 45 14.15 1.90 -7.59
N ALA A 46 15.47 2.01 -7.49
CA ALA A 46 16.27 1.12 -6.66
C ALA A 46 15.82 1.20 -5.18
N PRO A 47 15.65 0.06 -4.49
CA PRO A 47 15.23 0.07 -3.09
C PRO A 47 16.28 0.78 -2.23
N ARG A 48 15.84 1.77 -1.44
CA ARG A 48 16.70 2.51 -0.51
C ARG A 48 16.86 1.79 0.84
N ALA A 49 15.83 1.06 1.28
CA ALA A 49 15.85 0.32 2.53
C ALA A 49 16.66 -0.99 2.38
N LYS A 50 17.64 -1.20 3.26
CA LYS A 50 18.52 -2.40 3.24
C LYS A 50 18.06 -3.49 4.23
N ARG A 51 17.29 -3.12 5.26
CA ARG A 51 16.81 -4.00 6.33
C ARG A 51 15.44 -3.52 6.79
N VAL A 52 14.56 -4.46 7.13
CA VAL A 52 13.21 -4.19 7.63
C VAL A 52 13.00 -4.98 8.91
N ILE A 53 12.50 -4.31 9.95
CA ILE A 53 12.01 -4.96 11.16
C ILE A 53 10.48 -4.99 11.03
N TYR A 54 9.92 -6.20 11.02
CA TYR A 54 8.47 -6.41 10.95
C TYR A 54 7.98 -6.97 12.28
N LEU A 55 7.04 -6.27 12.90
CA LEU A 55 6.42 -6.69 14.15
C LEU A 55 4.96 -7.04 13.87
N PHE A 56 4.61 -8.32 14.00
CA PHE A 56 3.24 -8.79 13.90
C PHE A 56 2.66 -8.97 15.31
N MET A 57 1.69 -8.13 15.66
CA MET A 57 1.08 -8.12 17.00
C MET A 57 -0.29 -8.81 16.95
N SER A 58 -0.28 -10.15 16.93
CA SER A 58 -1.52 -10.95 17.01
C SER A 58 -2.22 -10.70 18.34
N GLY A 59 -3.50 -10.32 18.29
CA GLY A 59 -4.23 -9.89 19.48
C GLY A 59 -3.69 -8.62 20.12
N GLY A 60 -2.91 -7.82 19.38
CA GLY A 60 -2.27 -6.60 19.84
C GLY A 60 -3.23 -5.55 20.39
N GLN A 61 -2.67 -4.42 20.81
CA GLN A 61 -3.48 -3.35 21.37
C GLN A 61 -4.52 -2.84 20.37
N SER A 62 -5.69 -2.51 20.90
CA SER A 62 -6.81 -1.98 20.14
C SER A 62 -6.43 -0.70 19.37
N GLN A 63 -6.65 -0.69 18.07
CA GLN A 63 -6.33 0.47 17.21
C GLN A 63 -7.06 1.73 17.66
N GLN A 64 -8.32 1.60 18.12
CA GLN A 64 -9.16 2.71 18.52
C GLN A 64 -8.77 3.29 19.88
N ASP A 65 -7.94 2.56 20.63
CA ASP A 65 -7.38 3.00 21.91
C ASP A 65 -6.00 3.64 21.75
N LEU A 66 -5.36 3.48 20.58
CA LEU A 66 -3.98 3.92 20.32
C LEU A 66 -3.87 4.99 19.24
N PHE A 67 -4.24 4.65 18.01
CA PHE A 67 -3.85 5.41 16.81
C PHE A 67 -5.04 5.97 16.05
N ASP A 68 -6.27 5.56 16.35
CA ASP A 68 -7.44 5.85 15.51
C ASP A 68 -8.66 6.18 16.38
N GLU A 69 -8.68 7.40 16.90
CA GLU A 69 -9.79 7.85 17.74
C GLU A 69 -11.14 7.74 17.02
N LYS A 70 -12.12 7.14 17.71
CA LYS A 70 -13.51 7.00 17.24
C LYS A 70 -14.47 7.79 18.14
N PRO A 71 -14.64 9.11 17.94
CA PRO A 71 -15.47 9.94 18.81
C PRO A 71 -16.92 9.46 18.93
N LEU A 72 -17.49 8.94 17.84
CA LEU A 72 -18.86 8.42 17.83
C LEU A 72 -19.03 7.19 18.74
N LEU A 73 -18.05 6.29 18.76
CA LEU A 73 -18.08 5.12 19.65
C LEU A 73 -17.97 5.55 21.12
N ARG A 74 -17.20 6.60 21.41
CA ARG A 74 -17.11 7.16 22.76
C ARG A 74 -18.42 7.83 23.18
N GLN A 75 -19.05 8.58 22.29
CA GLN A 75 -20.35 9.23 22.55
C GLN A 75 -21.46 8.22 22.84
N ARG A 76 -21.48 7.12 22.08
CA ARG A 76 -22.52 6.10 22.14
C ARG A 76 -22.10 4.86 22.93
N ASN A 77 -21.09 5.02 23.79
CA ASN A 77 -20.49 3.91 24.49
C ASN A 77 -21.52 3.21 25.38
N GLY A 78 -21.61 1.88 25.26
CA GLY A 78 -22.59 1.05 25.98
C GLY A 78 -23.96 0.95 25.32
N GLU A 79 -24.29 1.76 24.32
CA GLU A 79 -25.51 1.57 23.53
C GLU A 79 -25.45 0.27 22.72
N ALA A 80 -26.60 -0.35 22.49
CA ALA A 80 -26.67 -1.53 21.61
C ALA A 80 -26.25 -1.18 20.17
N LEU A 81 -25.47 -2.07 19.55
CA LEU A 81 -25.09 -1.99 18.15
C LEU A 81 -26.34 -1.90 17.27
N PRO A 82 -26.48 -0.85 16.42
CA PRO A 82 -27.63 -0.73 15.54
C PRO A 82 -27.71 -1.89 14.54
N ASP A 83 -28.93 -2.38 14.28
CA ASP A 83 -29.16 -3.47 13.32
C ASP A 83 -28.66 -3.14 11.92
N SER A 84 -28.70 -1.85 11.53
CA SER A 84 -28.18 -1.37 10.24
C SER A 84 -26.68 -1.57 10.08
N VAL A 85 -25.92 -1.59 11.18
CA VAL A 85 -24.48 -1.85 11.19
C VAL A 85 -24.22 -3.35 11.19
N ARG A 86 -25.03 -4.12 11.94
CA ARG A 86 -24.89 -5.59 12.02
C ARG A 86 -25.15 -6.24 10.66
N GLY A 87 -26.19 -5.83 9.93
CA GLY A 87 -26.43 -6.23 8.53
C GLY A 87 -26.42 -7.76 8.26
N GLY A 88 -26.71 -8.60 9.26
CA GLY A 88 -26.62 -10.06 9.14
C GLY A 88 -25.20 -10.65 9.18
N GLN A 89 -24.18 -9.87 9.53
CA GLN A 89 -22.79 -10.33 9.66
C GLN A 89 -22.65 -11.48 10.66
N ARG A 90 -21.76 -12.42 10.35
CA ARG A 90 -21.45 -13.57 11.21
C ARG A 90 -20.73 -13.10 12.47
N LEU A 91 -21.31 -13.39 13.62
CA LEU A 91 -20.65 -13.18 14.92
C LEU A 91 -19.63 -14.28 15.19
N THR A 92 -18.56 -13.93 15.90
CA THR A 92 -17.61 -14.90 16.43
C THR A 92 -18.23 -15.70 17.58
N GLY A 93 -17.62 -16.82 17.95
CA GLY A 93 -18.05 -17.60 19.12
C GLY A 93 -18.02 -16.82 20.43
N MET A 94 -17.19 -15.76 20.54
CA MET A 94 -17.10 -14.92 21.74
C MET A 94 -18.25 -13.91 21.86
N SER A 95 -18.85 -13.51 20.74
CA SER A 95 -19.93 -12.50 20.70
C SER A 95 -21.30 -13.09 20.38
N GLY A 96 -21.38 -14.31 19.84
CA GLY A 96 -22.61 -14.91 19.33
C GLY A 96 -23.71 -15.13 20.39
N ASN A 97 -23.33 -15.34 21.65
CA ASN A 97 -24.26 -15.60 22.77
C ASN A 97 -24.46 -14.40 23.69
N GLN A 98 -23.96 -13.22 23.32
CA GLN A 98 -24.15 -12.02 24.13
C GLN A 98 -25.59 -11.50 23.98
N SER A 99 -26.22 -11.12 25.10
CA SER A 99 -27.58 -10.55 25.09
C SER A 99 -27.63 -9.18 24.40
N VAL A 100 -26.53 -8.43 24.48
CA VAL A 100 -26.35 -7.14 23.83
C VAL A 100 -24.93 -7.09 23.27
N LEU A 101 -24.77 -6.49 22.09
CA LEU A 101 -23.48 -6.12 21.51
C LEU A 101 -23.27 -4.62 21.73
N PRO A 102 -22.65 -4.18 22.84
CA PRO A 102 -22.49 -2.76 23.10
C PRO A 102 -21.46 -2.14 22.16
N LEU A 103 -21.73 -0.91 21.72
CA LEU A 103 -20.71 -0.05 21.13
C LEU A 103 -19.63 0.22 22.19
N ALA A 104 -18.38 -0.09 21.86
CA ALA A 104 -17.24 0.06 22.75
C ALA A 104 -16.31 1.17 22.25
N GLY A 105 -16.40 2.35 22.87
CA GLY A 105 -15.48 3.45 22.65
C GLY A 105 -14.25 3.35 23.55
N SER A 106 -13.15 3.96 23.10
CA SER A 106 -11.94 4.08 23.93
C SER A 106 -12.23 4.83 25.23
N HIS A 107 -11.63 4.36 26.32
CA HIS A 107 -11.63 5.02 27.63
C HIS A 107 -10.47 6.01 27.81
N PHE A 108 -9.54 6.04 26.85
CA PHE A 108 -8.33 6.84 26.93
C PHE A 108 -8.49 8.16 26.19
N ASP A 109 -7.83 9.19 26.71
CA ASP A 109 -7.79 10.50 26.07
C ASP A 109 -6.80 10.52 24.92
N PHE A 110 -7.08 11.41 23.97
CA PHE A 110 -6.27 11.64 22.77
C PHE A 110 -5.79 13.08 22.76
N ALA A 111 -4.57 13.29 22.29
CA ALA A 111 -3.95 14.60 22.16
C ALA A 111 -3.43 14.82 20.75
N ASP A 112 -3.49 16.06 20.28
CA ASP A 112 -2.82 16.48 19.05
C ASP A 112 -1.30 16.42 19.25
N CYS A 113 -0.62 15.63 18.43
CA CYS A 113 0.83 15.45 18.50
C CYS A 113 1.51 15.86 17.19
N GLY A 114 2.75 16.33 17.30
CA GLY A 114 3.54 16.80 16.17
C GLY A 114 3.01 18.08 15.53
N LYS A 115 3.67 18.52 14.47
CA LYS A 115 3.31 19.71 13.69
C LYS A 115 2.04 19.51 12.88
N ASN A 116 1.75 18.25 12.51
CA ASN A 116 0.57 17.90 11.74
C ASN A 116 -0.70 17.77 12.60
N GLY A 117 -0.59 17.87 13.94
CA GLY A 117 -1.73 17.69 14.84
C GLY A 117 -2.32 16.28 14.75
N THR A 118 -1.47 15.27 14.60
CA THR A 118 -1.96 13.89 14.52
C THR A 118 -2.49 13.48 15.89
N ARG A 119 -3.80 13.22 15.99
CA ARG A 119 -4.40 12.71 17.23
C ARG A 119 -4.00 11.27 17.48
N ILE A 120 -3.33 11.06 18.61
CA ILE A 120 -2.97 9.75 19.14
C ILE A 120 -3.31 9.67 20.63
N SER A 121 -3.40 8.46 21.15
CA SER A 121 -3.70 8.19 22.54
C SER A 121 -2.60 8.68 23.48
N THR A 122 -3.01 9.23 24.61
CA THR A 122 -2.12 9.64 25.72
C THR A 122 -1.32 8.48 26.31
N LEU A 123 -1.67 7.23 26.00
CA LEU A 123 -0.89 6.03 26.35
C LEU A 123 0.44 5.91 25.60
N LEU A 124 0.63 6.66 24.52
CA LEU A 124 1.80 6.57 23.66
C LEU A 124 2.62 7.88 23.65
N PRO A 125 3.09 8.38 24.81
CA PRO A 125 3.74 9.69 24.88
C PRO A 125 5.04 9.73 24.06
N HIS A 126 5.81 8.64 24.07
CA HIS A 126 7.06 8.55 23.29
C HIS A 126 6.79 8.45 21.80
N THR A 127 5.76 7.71 21.38
CA THR A 127 5.36 7.67 19.97
C THR A 127 4.87 9.03 19.49
N GLY A 128 4.10 9.74 20.32
CA GLY A 128 3.65 11.10 20.04
C GLY A 128 4.78 12.09 19.84
N SER A 129 5.88 11.94 20.58
CA SER A 129 7.06 12.80 20.44
C SER A 129 7.76 12.70 19.08
N VAL A 130 7.56 11.59 18.35
CA VAL A 130 8.17 11.33 17.04
C VAL A 130 7.14 11.11 15.94
N ILE A 131 5.87 11.48 16.15
CA ILE A 131 4.78 11.12 15.23
C ILE A 131 4.96 11.67 13.81
N ASP A 132 5.62 12.83 13.66
CA ASP A 132 5.92 13.43 12.36
C ASP A 132 6.99 12.66 11.57
N GLU A 133 7.74 11.76 12.21
CA GLU A 133 8.69 10.86 11.57
C GLU A 133 8.06 9.51 11.19
N LEU A 134 6.81 9.28 11.61
CA LEU A 134 6.08 8.03 11.38
C LEU A 134 5.08 8.19 10.24
N CYS A 135 4.96 7.15 9.42
CA CYS A 135 3.86 7.02 8.47
C CYS A 135 2.77 6.15 9.10
N LEU A 136 1.61 6.75 9.37
CA LEU A 136 0.44 6.03 9.89
C LEU A 136 -0.53 5.71 8.75
N ILE A 137 -0.80 4.42 8.53
CA ILE A 137 -1.73 3.94 7.52
C ILE A 137 -3.06 3.58 8.20
N ARG A 138 -4.11 4.38 7.99
CA ARG A 138 -5.48 4.13 8.50
C ARG A 138 -6.44 3.60 7.43
N SER A 139 -5.97 3.40 6.21
CA SER A 139 -6.79 3.01 5.06
C SER A 139 -6.87 1.49 4.85
N MET A 140 -6.28 0.69 5.73
CA MET A 140 -6.35 -0.76 5.61
C MET A 140 -7.75 -1.25 5.97
N PHE A 141 -8.29 -2.13 5.11
CA PHE A 141 -9.58 -2.77 5.28
C PHE A 141 -9.43 -4.27 5.03
N THR A 142 -10.14 -5.08 5.80
CA THR A 142 -10.23 -6.53 5.61
C THR A 142 -11.61 -7.02 6.04
N GLU A 143 -12.08 -8.06 5.37
CA GLU A 143 -13.27 -8.82 5.77
C GLU A 143 -12.89 -10.05 6.62
N ALA A 144 -11.59 -10.30 6.78
CA ALA A 144 -11.09 -11.35 7.67
C ALA A 144 -11.38 -10.99 9.13
N ILE A 145 -11.74 -12.01 9.90
CA ILE A 145 -12.20 -11.88 11.29
C ILE A 145 -11.07 -12.25 12.27
N ASN A 146 -9.85 -12.52 11.76
CA ASN A 146 -8.71 -13.08 12.48
C ASN A 146 -7.40 -12.35 12.17
#